data_AF-Q3KAV6-F1
#
_entry.id   AF-Q3KAV6-F1
#
_cell.length_a   1.000
_cell.length_b   1.000
_cell.length_c   1.000
_cell.angle_alpha   90.00
_cell.angle_beta   90.00
_cell.angle_gamma   90.00
#
_symmetry.space_group_name_H-M   'P 1'
#
loop_
_entity.id
_entity.type
_entity.pdbx_description
1 polymer ?
#
loop_
_entity_poly.entity_id
_entity_poly.type
_entity_poly.pdbx_seq_one_letter_code
_entity_poly.pdbx_strand_id
1 'polypeptide(L)'
;MISTPQFDEAELLTLIDRMLRTLPGGNGGKAKIRQVTQRQERYRGGYDAVATSVKPFYIQAKTSSFHSYKSSSEIISSRESIPLNTKPGVFTFYLRKHKGTDEPLQHNALYWLSLRSTAAYVCPTFVSENELDTRIDLAIVLKRHQVWEYLNNDYTDASTGKTQSFFTRHFNGLITIVPHRLVDHYLHRYSYDKSTTPSIVFHSDPESVGFAQPWNSFFNGLTNSSQSPDVTSENKVFQPVGIDTLRNIQLNWIDEAFDTEISGLMMKPSDVSQALHSANLSNSTNFDRSTSAINYLRKLDGLDLSAFFGSFLKEKYSIHQNILFQSE
;
A
#
# COMPACT_ATOMS: atom_id res chain seq x y z
N MET A 1 9.00 13.92 -26.83
CA MET A 1 9.07 15.00 -25.82
C MET A 1 8.73 14.37 -24.49
N ILE A 2 9.54 14.63 -23.46
CA ILE A 2 9.30 14.13 -22.12
C ILE A 2 8.67 15.28 -21.33
N SER A 3 7.52 15.01 -20.72
CA SER A 3 6.85 15.95 -19.82
C SER A 3 7.09 15.49 -18.39
N THR A 4 7.66 16.37 -17.58
CA THR A 4 7.81 16.12 -16.14
C THR A 4 6.50 16.45 -15.42
N PRO A 5 6.19 15.76 -14.31
CA PRO A 5 5.05 16.11 -13.47
C PRO A 5 5.19 17.53 -12.93
N GLN A 6 4.07 18.25 -12.83
CA GLN A 6 3.99 19.62 -12.33
C GLN A 6 3.50 19.69 -10.87
N PHE A 7 3.53 18.56 -10.17
CA PHE A 7 3.13 18.39 -8.78
C PHE A 7 4.05 17.35 -8.12
N ASP A 8 4.10 17.34 -6.80
CA ASP A 8 4.96 16.44 -6.02
C ASP A 8 4.22 15.22 -5.43
N GLU A 9 4.97 14.33 -4.75
CA GLU A 9 4.40 13.13 -4.10
C GLU A 9 3.43 13.49 -2.95
N ALA A 10 3.62 14.62 -2.26
CA ALA A 10 2.80 15.04 -1.12
C ALA A 10 1.43 15.56 -1.58
N GLU A 11 1.39 16.31 -2.68
CA GLU A 11 0.15 16.74 -3.32
C GLU A 11 -0.65 15.55 -3.84
N LEU A 12 0.03 14.56 -4.43
CA LEU A 12 -0.59 13.31 -4.87
C LEU A 12 -1.16 12.50 -3.69
N LEU A 13 -0.44 12.41 -2.57
CA LEU A 13 -0.93 11.80 -1.33
C LEU A 13 -2.19 12.52 -0.81
N THR A 14 -2.24 13.84 -0.94
CA THR A 14 -3.43 14.62 -0.55
C THR A 14 -4.66 14.21 -1.38
N LEU A 15 -4.50 14.00 -2.70
CA LEU A 15 -5.58 13.47 -3.54
C LEU A 15 -6.02 12.08 -3.05
N ILE A 16 -5.07 11.16 -2.84
CA ILE A 16 -5.36 9.79 -2.38
C ILE A 16 -6.12 9.81 -1.05
N ASP A 17 -5.65 10.61 -0.08
CA ASP A 17 -6.29 10.77 1.22
C ASP A 17 -7.71 11.33 1.10
N ARG A 18 -7.92 12.32 0.22
CA ARG A 18 -9.26 12.87 -0.06
C ARG A 18 -10.18 11.80 -0.65
N MET A 19 -9.70 11.05 -1.63
CA MET A 19 -10.45 9.95 -2.25
C MET A 19 -10.82 8.87 -1.23
N LEU A 20 -9.91 8.51 -0.33
CA LEU A 20 -10.19 7.55 0.74
C LEU A 20 -11.21 8.08 1.76
N ARG A 21 -11.20 9.38 2.05
CA ARG A 21 -12.13 10.02 2.99
C ARG A 21 -13.51 10.29 2.40
N THR A 22 -13.61 10.44 1.08
CA THR A 22 -14.89 10.72 0.42
C THR A 22 -15.74 9.47 0.21
N LEU A 23 -15.26 8.29 0.62
CA LEU A 23 -15.99 7.02 0.67
C LEU A 23 -17.23 7.10 1.57
N PRO A 24 -18.44 7.16 1.01
CA PRO A 24 -19.65 7.18 1.80
C PRO A 24 -20.12 5.72 1.99
N GLY A 25 -20.28 5.28 3.24
CA GLY A 25 -20.89 3.97 3.55
C GLY A 25 -19.94 2.81 3.89
N GLY A 26 -18.65 3.06 4.08
CA GLY A 26 -17.73 2.04 4.58
C GLY A 26 -16.69 2.64 5.50
N ASN A 27 -17.11 3.31 6.59
CA ASN A 27 -16.26 3.74 7.72
C ASN A 27 -14.90 4.41 7.37
N GLY A 28 -14.74 4.88 6.13
CA GLY A 28 -13.57 5.55 5.62
C GLY A 28 -13.48 6.92 6.28
N GLY A 29 -12.64 7.00 7.31
CA GLY A 29 -12.26 8.25 7.96
C GLY A 29 -13.02 8.63 9.23
N LYS A 30 -14.03 7.88 9.68
CA LYS A 30 -14.63 8.06 11.01
C LYS A 30 -15.11 6.71 11.55
N ALA A 31 -14.42 6.14 12.54
CA ALA A 31 -15.16 5.46 13.60
C ALA A 31 -16.16 6.51 14.13
N LYS A 32 -17.42 6.40 13.75
CA LYS A 32 -18.46 7.33 14.18
C LYS A 32 -18.85 6.91 15.59
N ILE A 33 -18.21 7.51 16.59
CA ILE A 33 -18.60 7.38 18.00
C ILE A 33 -20.08 7.77 18.09
N ARG A 34 -20.96 6.80 18.38
CA ARG A 34 -22.36 7.06 18.67
C ARG A 34 -22.50 7.35 20.16
N GLN A 35 -23.24 8.40 20.48
CA GLN A 35 -23.57 8.76 21.85
C GLN A 35 -24.54 7.71 22.42
N VAL A 36 -24.09 6.93 23.40
CA VAL A 36 -24.93 6.00 24.16
C VAL A 36 -25.62 6.74 25.31
N THR A 37 -26.73 6.19 25.82
CA THR A 37 -27.49 6.84 26.90
C THR A 37 -26.66 6.93 28.21
N GLN A 38 -26.84 8.00 29.00
CA GLN A 38 -26.09 8.28 30.25
C GLN A 38 -26.03 7.11 31.26
N ARG A 39 -26.99 6.17 31.19
CA ARG A 39 -27.02 4.99 32.05
C ARG A 39 -25.97 3.94 31.66
N GLN A 40 -25.59 3.86 30.39
CA GLN A 40 -24.61 2.89 29.87
C GLN A 40 -23.16 3.39 29.98
N GLU A 41 -22.93 4.71 29.93
CA GLU A 41 -21.63 5.38 30.08
C GLU A 41 -20.98 5.14 31.45
N ARG A 42 -21.78 5.19 32.53
CA ARG A 42 -21.27 5.05 33.92
C ARG A 42 -20.81 3.64 34.28
N TYR A 43 -21.34 2.61 33.62
CA TYR A 43 -21.00 1.21 33.92
C TYR A 43 -19.77 0.73 33.13
N ARG A 44 -19.44 1.41 32.02
CA ARG A 44 -18.38 1.02 31.08
C ARG A 44 -17.24 2.03 30.95
N GLY A 45 -17.31 3.18 31.64
CA GLY A 45 -16.16 4.07 31.82
C GLY A 45 -15.82 4.98 30.63
N GLY A 46 -16.66 5.04 29.58
CA GLY A 46 -16.43 5.90 28.43
C GLY A 46 -17.15 5.44 27.17
N TYR A 47 -16.99 6.19 26.08
CA TYR A 47 -17.53 5.87 24.76
C TYR A 47 -16.76 4.71 24.11
N ASP A 48 -17.42 3.57 23.86
CA ASP A 48 -16.80 2.46 23.13
C ASP A 48 -17.47 2.28 21.75
N ALA A 49 -16.72 2.58 20.69
CA ALA A 49 -16.98 1.98 19.37
C ALA A 49 -16.06 0.75 19.26
N VAL A 50 -16.64 -0.45 19.16
CA VAL A 50 -15.87 -1.67 18.97
C VAL A 50 -15.62 -1.85 17.48
N ALA A 51 -14.37 -1.65 17.05
CA ALA A 51 -13.94 -2.07 15.72
C ALA A 51 -13.79 -3.60 15.74
N THR A 52 -14.48 -4.29 14.86
CA THR A 52 -14.44 -5.77 14.77
C THR A 52 -13.39 -6.27 13.82
N SER A 53 -13.08 -5.48 12.79
CA SER A 53 -12.02 -5.81 11.86
C SER A 53 -11.38 -4.57 11.26
N VAL A 54 -10.15 -4.77 10.79
CA VAL A 54 -9.28 -3.77 10.20
C VAL A 54 -8.75 -4.29 8.88
N LYS A 55 -8.56 -3.38 7.93
CA LYS A 55 -7.94 -3.69 6.65
C LYS A 55 -6.86 -2.65 6.35
N PRO A 56 -5.57 -3.00 6.56
CA PRO A 56 -4.48 -2.13 6.18
C PRO A 56 -4.27 -2.14 4.66
N PHE A 57 -3.92 -0.97 4.12
CA PHE A 57 -3.56 -0.73 2.73
C PHE A 57 -2.31 0.16 2.71
N TYR A 58 -1.21 -0.37 2.22
CA TYR A 58 0.10 0.29 2.18
C TYR A 58 0.34 0.88 0.80
N ILE A 59 0.61 2.18 0.76
CA ILE A 59 0.78 2.94 -0.48
C ILE A 59 2.16 3.55 -0.52
N GLN A 60 2.78 3.50 -1.68
CA GLN A 60 3.81 4.46 -2.02
C GLN A 60 3.36 5.31 -3.21
N ALA A 61 3.15 6.60 -3.00
CA ALA A 61 2.82 7.52 -4.08
C ALA A 61 4.03 7.72 -4.99
N LYS A 62 3.82 7.72 -6.31
CA LYS A 62 4.87 7.96 -7.30
C LYS A 62 4.42 8.94 -8.36
N THR A 63 5.06 10.10 -8.40
CA THR A 63 4.95 11.00 -9.55
C THR A 63 5.58 10.34 -10.77
N SER A 64 4.95 10.47 -11.93
CA SER A 64 5.42 9.80 -13.15
C SER A 64 5.69 10.79 -14.27
N SER A 65 6.79 10.58 -14.99
CA SER A 65 7.14 11.34 -16.19
C SER A 65 6.41 10.76 -17.39
N PHE A 66 5.95 11.61 -18.30
CA PHE A 66 5.23 11.19 -19.50
C PHE A 66 6.11 11.26 -20.74
N HIS A 67 6.17 10.16 -21.48
CA HIS A 67 6.87 10.02 -22.75
C HIS A 67 5.84 9.97 -23.87
N SER A 68 5.85 10.97 -24.76
CA SER A 68 4.95 10.94 -25.92
C SER A 68 5.27 9.74 -26.84
N TYR A 69 4.27 9.23 -27.56
CA TYR A 69 4.46 8.12 -28.50
C TYR A 69 5.50 8.39 -29.61
N LYS A 70 5.83 9.66 -29.87
CA LYS A 70 6.88 10.09 -30.81
C LYS A 70 8.26 10.25 -30.14
N SER A 71 8.41 9.88 -28.88
CA SER A 71 9.65 10.03 -28.13
C SER A 71 10.66 8.98 -28.58
N SER A 72 11.92 9.37 -28.80
CA SER A 72 13.03 8.46 -29.09
C SER A 72 13.61 7.79 -27.83
N SER A 73 12.88 7.83 -26.72
CA SER A 73 13.31 7.23 -25.46
C SER A 73 13.22 5.72 -25.52
N GLU A 74 14.20 5.04 -24.94
CA GLU A 74 14.27 3.58 -24.84
C GLU A 74 12.95 2.94 -24.38
N ILE A 75 12.24 3.57 -23.44
CA ILE A 75 10.95 3.10 -22.91
C ILE A 75 9.90 2.90 -24.03
N ILE A 76 9.85 3.80 -25.01
CA ILE A 76 8.91 3.69 -26.13
C ILE A 76 9.34 2.52 -27.03
N SER A 77 10.60 2.49 -27.44
CA SER A 77 11.12 1.42 -28.30
C SER A 77 11.03 0.04 -27.65
N SER A 78 11.26 -0.09 -26.34
CA SER A 78 11.10 -1.35 -25.61
C SER A 78 9.65 -1.81 -25.60
N ARG A 79 8.69 -0.91 -25.37
CA ARG A 79 7.26 -1.27 -25.41
C ARG A 79 6.78 -1.65 -26.81
N GLU A 80 7.27 -0.96 -27.84
CA GLU A 80 6.96 -1.29 -29.24
C GLU A 80 7.55 -2.65 -29.66
N SER A 81 8.65 -3.08 -29.05
CA SER A 81 9.24 -4.40 -29.30
C SER A 81 8.40 -5.57 -28.76
N ILE A 82 7.44 -5.31 -27.86
CA ILE A 82 6.60 -6.32 -27.17
C ILE A 82 5.10 -6.09 -27.47
N PRO A 83 4.75 -5.85 -28.74
CA PRO A 83 3.47 -5.28 -29.20
C PRO A 83 2.56 -4.51 -28.20
N LEU A 84 3.11 -3.70 -27.28
CA LEU A 84 2.29 -2.98 -26.29
C LEU A 84 1.80 -1.63 -26.81
N ASN A 85 0.68 -1.16 -26.25
CA ASN A 85 0.17 0.15 -26.58
C ASN A 85 1.13 1.26 -26.09
N THR A 86 1.49 2.16 -27.01
CA THR A 86 2.30 3.36 -26.75
C THR A 86 1.56 4.66 -27.06
N LYS A 87 0.32 4.62 -27.55
CA LYS A 87 -0.49 5.81 -27.86
C LYS A 87 -1.47 6.13 -26.72
N PRO A 88 -1.61 7.40 -26.30
CA PRO A 88 -0.93 8.61 -26.82
C PRO A 88 0.49 8.81 -26.27
N GLY A 89 0.93 7.95 -25.37
CA GLY A 89 2.25 7.95 -24.76
C GLY A 89 2.24 7.01 -23.56
N VAL A 90 3.33 7.01 -22.82
CA VAL A 90 3.53 6.13 -21.67
C VAL A 90 4.10 6.92 -20.50
N PHE A 91 3.68 6.58 -19.30
CA PHE A 91 4.22 7.09 -18.06
C PHE A 91 5.34 6.19 -17.57
N THR A 92 6.25 6.77 -16.80
CA THR A 92 7.31 6.03 -16.13
C THR A 92 7.67 6.67 -14.80
N PHE A 93 8.11 5.85 -13.85
CA PHE A 93 8.78 6.31 -12.65
C PHE A 93 9.93 5.37 -12.29
N TYR A 94 10.92 5.94 -11.59
CA TYR A 94 12.08 5.22 -11.08
C TYR A 94 11.86 4.80 -9.63
N LEU A 95 12.51 3.72 -9.22
CA LEU A 95 12.63 3.41 -7.79
C LEU A 95 13.50 4.48 -7.12
N ARG A 96 13.19 4.76 -5.85
CA ARG A 96 13.93 5.79 -5.09
C ARG A 96 15.26 5.23 -4.63
N LYS A 97 16.33 5.96 -4.93
CA LYS A 97 17.65 5.73 -4.35
C LYS A 97 17.67 6.15 -2.88
N HIS A 98 18.16 5.28 -2.00
CA HIS A 98 18.36 5.63 -0.60
C HIS A 98 19.73 6.26 -0.39
N LYS A 99 19.81 7.26 0.48
CA LYS A 99 21.10 7.89 0.78
C LYS A 99 22.02 6.86 1.43
N GLY A 100 23.18 6.63 0.82
CA GLY A 100 24.20 5.73 1.36
C GLY A 100 24.01 4.25 1.04
N THR A 101 23.06 3.88 0.18
CA THR A 101 22.95 2.51 -0.36
C THR A 101 22.36 2.51 -1.78
N ASP A 102 22.80 1.57 -2.60
CA ASP A 102 22.21 1.31 -3.92
C ASP A 102 21.07 0.27 -3.85
N GLU A 103 20.82 -0.28 -2.66
CA GLU A 103 19.73 -1.22 -2.42
C GLU A 103 18.36 -0.54 -2.57
N PRO A 104 17.40 -1.21 -3.24
CA PRO A 104 16.06 -0.69 -3.47
C PRO A 104 15.15 -0.92 -2.24
N LEU A 105 15.59 -0.45 -1.06
CA LEU A 105 14.97 -0.72 0.24
C LEU A 105 13.45 -0.49 0.26
N GLN A 106 12.99 0.60 -0.36
CA GLN A 106 11.57 0.93 -0.45
C GLN A 106 10.76 -0.05 -1.26
N HIS A 107 11.28 -0.45 -2.41
CA HIS A 107 10.62 -1.41 -3.28
C HIS A 107 10.53 -2.76 -2.59
N ASN A 108 11.64 -3.22 -2.03
CA ASN A 108 11.69 -4.52 -1.36
C ASN A 108 10.78 -4.52 -0.12
N ALA A 109 10.76 -3.44 0.67
CA ALA A 109 9.80 -3.29 1.77
C ALA A 109 8.34 -3.37 1.29
N LEU A 110 7.99 -2.67 0.20
CA LEU A 110 6.63 -2.68 -0.35
C LEU A 110 6.26 -4.05 -0.94
N TYR A 111 7.21 -4.77 -1.57
CA TYR A 111 7.07 -6.16 -2.00
C TYR A 111 6.80 -7.09 -0.81
N TRP A 112 7.60 -6.98 0.25
CA TRP A 112 7.40 -7.78 1.46
C TRP A 112 6.02 -7.56 2.10
N LEU A 113 5.52 -6.32 2.07
CA LEU A 113 4.17 -5.97 2.50
C LEU A 113 3.10 -6.53 1.56
N SER A 114 3.33 -6.55 0.24
CA SER A 114 2.35 -7.07 -0.73
C SER A 114 2.13 -8.58 -0.60
N LEU A 115 3.13 -9.31 -0.11
CA LEU A 115 3.01 -10.74 0.21
C LEU A 115 2.09 -11.03 1.40
N ARG A 116 1.86 -10.05 2.29
CA ARG A 116 1.17 -10.25 3.58
C ARG A 116 -0.08 -9.39 3.75
N SER A 117 -0.24 -8.36 2.93
CA SER A 117 -1.31 -7.39 2.99
C SER A 117 -1.51 -6.71 1.64
N THR A 118 -2.39 -5.70 1.58
CA THR A 118 -2.48 -4.89 0.36
C THR A 118 -1.35 -3.87 0.36
N ALA A 119 -0.41 -3.99 -0.58
CA ALA A 119 0.64 -3.00 -0.77
C ALA A 119 0.87 -2.72 -2.25
N ALA A 120 0.97 -1.45 -2.61
CA ALA A 120 1.15 -1.04 -3.99
C ALA A 120 1.72 0.37 -4.13
N TYR A 121 2.35 0.62 -5.27
CA TYR A 121 2.54 1.97 -5.77
C TYR A 121 1.21 2.55 -6.24
N VAL A 122 1.01 3.85 -6.02
CA VAL A 122 -0.12 4.58 -6.60
C VAL A 122 0.44 5.74 -7.43
N CYS A 123 0.12 5.74 -8.72
CA CYS A 123 0.76 6.62 -9.70
C CYS A 123 -0.30 7.36 -10.53
N PRO A 124 -0.09 8.62 -10.92
CA PRO A 124 -1.07 9.39 -11.68
C PRO A 124 -1.07 8.99 -13.17
N THR A 125 -2.22 9.14 -13.83
CA THR A 125 -2.33 9.04 -15.31
C THR A 125 -2.37 10.41 -15.98
N PHE A 126 -1.83 11.42 -15.29
CA PHE A 126 -1.79 12.83 -15.67
C PHE A 126 -0.47 13.46 -15.19
N VAL A 127 -0.11 14.62 -15.75
CA VAL A 127 1.12 15.35 -15.39
C VAL A 127 0.88 16.79 -14.97
N SER A 128 -0.27 17.38 -15.30
CA SER A 128 -0.53 18.79 -15.03
C SER A 128 -1.13 19.02 -13.65
N GLU A 129 -0.80 20.15 -13.05
CA GLU A 129 -1.36 20.62 -11.77
C GLU A 129 -2.88 20.84 -11.88
N ASN A 130 -3.33 21.45 -12.99
CA ASN A 130 -4.76 21.65 -13.24
C ASN A 130 -5.56 20.32 -13.30
N GLU A 131 -4.95 19.25 -13.81
CA GLU A 131 -5.55 17.91 -13.79
C GLU A 131 -5.59 17.29 -12.39
N LEU A 132 -4.63 17.62 -11.52
CA LEU A 132 -4.63 17.24 -10.12
C LEU A 132 -5.78 17.94 -9.38
N ASP A 133 -5.87 19.27 -9.50
CA ASP A 133 -6.88 20.09 -8.86
C ASP A 133 -8.29 19.66 -9.26
N THR A 134 -8.50 19.47 -10.56
CA THR A 134 -9.78 18.95 -11.08
C THR A 134 -10.15 17.61 -10.42
N ARG A 135 -9.18 16.70 -10.23
CA ARG A 135 -9.43 15.40 -9.59
C ARG A 135 -9.67 15.53 -8.10
N ILE A 136 -8.99 16.44 -7.43
CA ILE A 136 -9.22 16.76 -6.03
C ILE A 136 -10.65 17.29 -5.83
N ASP A 137 -11.09 18.21 -6.68
CA ASP A 137 -12.45 18.75 -6.65
C ASP A 137 -13.49 17.67 -6.96
N LEU A 138 -13.22 16.83 -7.97
CA LEU A 138 -14.06 15.68 -8.27
C LEU A 138 -14.11 14.72 -7.08
N ALA A 139 -13.00 14.42 -6.42
CA ALA A 139 -12.99 13.54 -5.25
C ALA A 139 -13.94 14.04 -4.15
N ILE A 140 -14.08 15.37 -3.98
CA ILE A 140 -15.02 16.00 -3.04
C ILE A 140 -16.49 15.86 -3.50
N VAL A 141 -16.74 15.99 -4.81
CA VAL A 141 -18.09 16.04 -5.39
C VAL A 141 -18.66 14.65 -5.71
N LEU A 142 -17.82 13.67 -6.04
CA LEU A 142 -18.22 12.34 -6.50
C LEU A 142 -18.98 11.56 -5.42
N LYS A 143 -20.17 11.05 -5.78
CA LYS A 143 -20.95 10.11 -4.96
C LYS A 143 -20.38 8.69 -5.09
N ARG A 144 -20.23 8.00 -3.96
CA ARG A 144 -20.08 6.54 -3.66
C ARG A 144 -19.37 5.58 -4.64
N HIS A 145 -19.54 5.67 -5.95
CA HIS A 145 -19.27 4.57 -6.89
C HIS A 145 -18.22 4.86 -7.97
N GLN A 146 -17.62 6.06 -7.98
CA GLN A 146 -16.65 6.46 -9.03
C GLN A 146 -15.25 6.82 -8.49
N VAL A 147 -14.99 6.54 -7.21
CA VAL A 147 -13.70 6.88 -6.59
C VAL A 147 -12.64 5.83 -6.94
N TRP A 148 -13.04 4.56 -7.00
CA TRP A 148 -12.16 3.48 -7.38
C TRP A 148 -12.94 2.36 -8.05
N GLU A 149 -12.22 1.57 -8.84
CA GLU A 149 -12.72 0.36 -9.48
C GLU A 149 -11.67 -0.74 -9.36
N TYR A 150 -12.10 -2.00 -9.42
CA TYR A 150 -11.16 -3.10 -9.54
C TYR A 150 -10.94 -3.43 -10.99
N LEU A 151 -9.67 -3.54 -11.38
CA LEU A 151 -9.27 -3.85 -12.74
C LEU A 151 -8.19 -4.92 -12.73
N ASN A 152 -8.18 -5.72 -13.79
CA ASN A 152 -7.04 -6.58 -14.12
C ASN A 152 -5.99 -5.73 -14.82
N ASN A 153 -4.77 -5.71 -14.29
CA ASN A 153 -3.63 -5.16 -14.99
C ASN A 153 -2.70 -6.28 -15.43
N ASP A 154 -2.19 -6.15 -16.64
CA ASP A 154 -1.18 -7.04 -17.18
C ASP A 154 0.21 -6.46 -16.92
N TYR A 155 1.08 -7.27 -16.32
CA TYR A 155 2.47 -6.95 -16.05
C TYR A 155 3.33 -7.73 -17.02
N THR A 156 4.04 -7.02 -17.87
CA THR A 156 4.86 -7.60 -18.93
C THR A 156 6.33 -7.32 -18.65
N ASP A 157 7.17 -8.37 -18.70
CA ASP A 157 8.63 -8.21 -18.68
C ASP A 157 9.09 -7.53 -19.99
N ALA A 158 9.84 -6.44 -19.86
CA ALA A 158 10.42 -5.69 -20.97
C ALA A 158 11.43 -6.48 -21.83
N SER A 159 12.00 -7.57 -21.31
CA SER A 159 13.06 -8.36 -21.94
C SER A 159 12.54 -9.68 -22.52
N THR A 160 11.62 -10.35 -21.83
CA THR A 160 11.10 -11.65 -22.24
C THR A 160 9.71 -11.57 -22.88
N GLY A 161 8.99 -10.47 -22.66
CA GLY A 161 7.60 -10.30 -23.07
C GLY A 161 6.60 -11.18 -22.33
N LYS A 162 7.03 -11.90 -21.28
CA LYS A 162 6.11 -12.68 -20.43
C LYS A 162 5.17 -11.77 -19.69
N THR A 163 3.90 -12.16 -19.63
CA THR A 163 2.84 -11.36 -19.00
C THR A 163 2.15 -12.11 -17.87
N GLN A 164 1.91 -11.43 -16.75
CA GLN A 164 1.13 -11.91 -15.61
C GLN A 164 0.04 -10.89 -15.25
N SER A 165 -1.19 -11.34 -15.07
CA SER A 165 -2.31 -10.47 -14.69
C SER A 165 -2.46 -10.37 -13.17
N PHE A 166 -2.76 -9.16 -12.69
CA PHE A 166 -3.01 -8.86 -11.28
C PHE A 166 -4.33 -8.09 -11.13
N PHE A 167 -5.20 -8.58 -10.25
CA PHE A 167 -6.44 -7.90 -9.91
C PHE A 167 -6.21 -6.89 -8.79
N THR A 168 -6.33 -5.59 -9.10
CA THR A 168 -5.96 -4.52 -8.16
C THR A 168 -7.00 -3.41 -8.15
N ARG A 169 -7.02 -2.63 -7.07
CA ARG A 169 -7.92 -1.49 -6.91
C ARG A 169 -7.25 -0.25 -7.49
N HIS A 170 -7.85 0.37 -8.49
CA HIS A 170 -7.41 1.64 -9.06
C HIS A 170 -8.28 2.77 -8.59
N PHE A 171 -7.67 3.94 -8.38
CA PHE A 171 -8.42 5.15 -8.06
C PHE A 171 -8.70 5.89 -9.36
N ASN A 172 -9.80 6.63 -9.43
CA ASN A 172 -10.06 7.44 -10.62
C ASN A 172 -8.91 8.42 -10.90
N GLY A 173 -8.28 8.28 -12.07
CA GLY A 173 -7.13 9.07 -12.45
C GLY A 173 -5.78 8.61 -11.88
N LEU A 174 -5.75 7.56 -11.05
CA LEU A 174 -4.53 6.96 -10.53
C LEU A 174 -4.52 5.47 -10.80
N ILE A 175 -3.36 4.94 -11.17
CA ILE A 175 -3.18 3.50 -11.28
C ILE A 175 -2.50 2.93 -10.05
N THR A 176 -2.80 1.68 -9.76
CA THR A 176 -2.19 0.93 -8.67
C THR A 176 -1.28 -0.15 -9.24
N ILE A 177 0.00 -0.11 -8.86
CA ILE A 177 1.02 -1.06 -9.31
C ILE A 177 1.55 -1.84 -8.11
N VAL A 178 1.28 -3.13 -8.04
CA VAL A 178 1.78 -4.04 -7.01
C VAL A 178 3.23 -4.40 -7.33
N PRO A 179 4.17 -4.23 -6.38
CA PRO A 179 5.52 -4.76 -6.53
C PRO A 179 5.45 -6.28 -6.60
N HIS A 180 5.99 -6.86 -7.67
CA HIS A 180 5.77 -8.26 -8.02
C HIS A 180 7.00 -9.14 -7.84
N ARG A 181 8.17 -8.59 -7.53
CA ARG A 181 9.37 -9.35 -7.16
C ARG A 181 10.34 -8.51 -6.35
N LEU A 182 11.34 -9.15 -5.74
CA LEU A 182 12.49 -8.43 -5.19
C LEU A 182 13.37 -7.90 -6.31
N VAL A 183 14.00 -6.77 -6.03
CA VAL A 183 15.03 -6.20 -6.89
C VAL A 183 16.32 -5.95 -6.12
N ASP A 184 17.41 -5.96 -6.87
CA ASP A 184 18.79 -5.84 -6.39
C ASP A 184 19.33 -4.40 -6.50
N HIS A 185 18.78 -3.57 -7.38
CA HIS A 185 19.24 -2.20 -7.58
C HIS A 185 18.12 -1.16 -7.75
N TYR A 186 18.37 0.09 -7.37
CA TYR A 186 17.39 1.18 -7.54
C TYR A 186 17.14 1.60 -9.00
N LEU A 187 17.95 1.16 -9.97
CA LEU A 187 17.81 1.55 -11.39
C LEU A 187 16.61 0.94 -12.10
N HIS A 188 15.92 0.00 -11.46
CA HIS A 188 14.67 -0.54 -11.99
C HIS A 188 13.62 0.58 -12.13
N ARG A 189 12.75 0.42 -13.11
CA ARG A 189 11.70 1.40 -13.44
C ARG A 189 10.45 0.70 -13.92
N TYR A 190 9.31 1.27 -13.57
CA TYR A 190 8.03 0.87 -14.13
C TYR A 190 7.66 1.80 -15.28
N SER A 191 6.95 1.27 -16.27
CA SER A 191 6.24 2.08 -17.26
C SER A 191 4.83 1.55 -17.47
N TYR A 192 3.92 2.45 -17.82
CA TYR A 192 2.51 2.10 -18.03
C TYR A 192 1.88 3.06 -19.03
N ASP A 193 0.94 2.59 -19.84
CA ASP A 193 0.24 3.44 -20.79
C ASP A 193 -0.93 4.19 -20.14
N LYS A 194 -1.48 5.14 -20.89
CA LYS A 194 -2.66 5.93 -20.51
C LYS A 194 -3.95 5.21 -20.97
N SER A 195 -4.12 3.95 -20.59
CA SER A 195 -5.36 3.16 -20.80
C SER A 195 -6.19 3.10 -19.52
N THR A 196 -7.47 2.75 -19.66
CA THR A 196 -8.33 2.35 -18.55
C THR A 196 -7.91 1.02 -17.94
N THR A 197 -7.25 0.15 -18.70
CA THR A 197 -6.63 -1.10 -18.24
C THR A 197 -5.16 -1.08 -18.68
N PRO A 198 -4.28 -0.44 -17.89
CA PRO A 198 -2.92 -0.17 -18.33
C PRO A 198 -2.09 -1.45 -18.44
N SER A 199 -1.33 -1.59 -19.52
CA SER A 199 -0.26 -2.58 -19.60
C SER A 199 0.98 -2.03 -18.89
N ILE A 200 1.32 -2.66 -17.77
CA ILE A 200 2.45 -2.30 -16.93
C ILE A 200 3.67 -3.07 -17.41
N VAL A 201 4.80 -2.38 -17.53
CA VAL A 201 6.06 -2.97 -17.97
C VAL A 201 7.15 -2.71 -16.95
N PHE A 202 7.96 -3.73 -16.72
CA PHE A 202 9.08 -3.71 -15.79
C PHE A 202 10.23 -4.56 -16.33
N HIS A 203 11.48 -4.26 -15.95
CA HIS A 203 12.67 -4.94 -16.48
C HIS A 203 13.01 -6.21 -15.68
N SER A 204 12.05 -7.13 -15.57
CA SER A 204 12.25 -8.45 -14.99
C SER A 204 11.02 -9.34 -15.11
N ASP A 205 11.23 -10.66 -15.10
CA ASP A 205 10.13 -11.64 -15.20
C ASP A 205 9.13 -11.39 -14.05
N PRO A 206 7.84 -11.17 -14.35
CA PRO A 206 6.86 -10.93 -13.31
C PRO A 206 6.66 -12.23 -12.51
N GLU A 207 7.05 -12.20 -11.23
CA GLU A 207 6.72 -13.29 -10.32
C GLU A 207 5.27 -13.10 -9.86
N SER A 208 4.55 -14.22 -9.70
CA SER A 208 3.27 -14.16 -9.02
C SER A 208 3.51 -13.71 -7.59
N VAL A 209 3.12 -12.48 -7.24
CA VAL A 209 2.87 -12.11 -5.86
C VAL A 209 1.56 -12.76 -5.42
N GLY A 210 1.63 -14.07 -5.20
CA GLY A 210 0.54 -14.92 -4.74
C GLY A 210 1.06 -16.20 -4.04
N PHE A 211 0.72 -16.32 -2.74
CA PHE A 211 0.98 -17.39 -1.76
C PHE A 211 2.39 -17.55 -1.19
N ALA A 212 2.73 -16.71 -0.20
CA ALA A 212 3.68 -17.10 0.85
C ALA A 212 2.90 -17.67 2.06
N GLN A 213 3.07 -18.98 2.29
CA GLN A 213 2.38 -19.95 3.18
C GLN A 213 1.14 -20.67 2.56
N PRO A 214 1.04 -22.01 2.71
CA PRO A 214 -0.15 -22.75 2.32
C PRO A 214 -1.37 -22.25 3.11
N TRP A 215 -2.45 -22.03 2.38
CA TRP A 215 -3.75 -21.54 2.87
C TRP A 215 -4.34 -22.30 4.06
N ASN A 216 -3.97 -23.56 4.30
CA ASN A 216 -4.56 -24.39 5.35
C ASN A 216 -4.20 -23.94 6.78
N SER A 217 -3.03 -23.34 6.99
CA SER A 217 -2.64 -22.78 8.31
C SER A 217 -3.38 -21.48 8.63
N PHE A 218 -3.80 -20.73 7.61
CA PHE A 218 -4.61 -19.52 7.74
C PHE A 218 -6.11 -19.85 7.91
N PHE A 219 -6.63 -20.86 7.20
CA PHE A 219 -8.05 -21.23 7.26
C PHE A 219 -8.46 -22.10 8.46
N ASN A 220 -7.55 -22.87 9.07
CA ASN A 220 -7.87 -23.61 10.31
C ASN A 220 -8.14 -22.69 11.52
N GLY A 221 -7.74 -21.41 11.45
CA GLY A 221 -8.14 -20.39 12.43
C GLY A 221 -9.52 -19.77 12.17
N LEU A 222 -10.10 -19.97 10.98
CA LEU A 222 -11.37 -19.37 10.54
C LEU A 222 -12.55 -20.36 10.58
N THR A 223 -12.30 -21.68 10.65
CA THR A 223 -13.35 -22.71 10.58
C THR A 223 -14.17 -22.91 11.86
N ASN A 224 -13.81 -22.26 12.98
CA ASN A 224 -14.56 -22.37 14.24
C ASN A 224 -15.42 -21.14 14.61
N SER A 225 -15.76 -20.28 13.64
CA SER A 225 -16.84 -19.29 13.85
C SER A 225 -17.78 -19.22 12.64
N SER A 226 -18.47 -20.32 12.41
CA SER A 226 -19.90 -20.37 12.10
C SER A 226 -20.43 -19.61 10.86
N GLN A 227 -20.64 -20.39 9.80
CA GLN A 227 -21.70 -20.29 8.79
C GLN A 227 -21.48 -19.46 7.50
N SER A 228 -21.09 -20.24 6.48
CA SER A 228 -21.30 -20.24 5.01
C SER A 228 -21.12 -18.98 4.16
N PRO A 229 -20.39 -19.13 3.04
CA PRO A 229 -20.86 -18.62 1.76
C PRO A 229 -20.83 -19.71 0.67
N ASP A 230 -21.99 -20.01 0.10
CA ASP A 230 -22.08 -20.52 -1.26
C ASP A 230 -21.91 -19.34 -2.22
N VAL A 231 -20.71 -19.15 -2.75
CA VAL A 231 -20.49 -18.51 -4.06
C VAL A 231 -19.22 -19.10 -4.68
N THR A 232 -19.40 -19.83 -5.77
CA THR A 232 -18.36 -20.28 -6.68
C THR A 232 -17.71 -19.08 -7.39
N SER A 233 -16.39 -18.95 -7.23
CA SER A 233 -15.38 -18.47 -8.22
C SER A 233 -14.23 -17.71 -7.55
N GLU A 234 -13.04 -18.04 -8.05
CA GLU A 234 -11.72 -17.58 -7.64
C GLU A 234 -11.59 -16.05 -7.72
N ASN A 235 -11.49 -15.36 -6.58
CA ASN A 235 -10.83 -14.06 -6.40
C ASN A 235 -10.95 -13.57 -4.94
N LYS A 236 -10.20 -14.22 -4.04
CA LYS A 236 -10.08 -13.82 -2.63
C LYS A 236 -9.06 -12.72 -2.44
N VAL A 237 -9.26 -11.55 -3.05
CA VAL A 237 -8.19 -10.55 -3.04
C VAL A 237 -8.09 -9.83 -1.69
N PHE A 238 -9.15 -9.53 -0.90
CA PHE A 238 -8.93 -9.00 0.47
C PHE A 238 -10.16 -9.09 1.40
N GLN A 239 -10.15 -10.03 2.35
CA GLN A 239 -11.12 -10.07 3.47
C GLN A 239 -10.64 -9.21 4.66
N PRO A 240 -11.56 -8.60 5.44
CA PRO A 240 -11.21 -7.90 6.67
C PRO A 240 -10.49 -8.83 7.64
N VAL A 241 -9.48 -8.31 8.36
CA VAL A 241 -8.71 -9.08 9.34
C VAL A 241 -9.14 -8.65 10.74
N GLY A 242 -9.38 -9.60 11.65
CA GLY A 242 -9.65 -9.29 13.05
C GLY A 242 -8.49 -8.52 13.67
N ILE A 243 -8.76 -7.62 14.63
CA ILE A 243 -7.72 -6.78 15.24
C ILE A 243 -6.62 -7.62 15.90
N ASP A 244 -7.00 -8.68 16.62
CA ASP A 244 -6.03 -9.59 17.24
C ASP A 244 -5.18 -10.31 16.20
N THR A 245 -5.79 -10.69 15.07
CA THR A 245 -5.07 -11.29 13.94
C THR A 245 -4.07 -10.30 13.34
N LEU A 246 -4.46 -9.03 13.13
CA LEU A 246 -3.54 -8.00 12.65
C LEU A 246 -2.37 -7.78 13.62
N ARG A 247 -2.66 -7.71 14.92
CA ARG A 247 -1.64 -7.57 15.96
C ARG A 247 -0.64 -8.72 15.90
N ASN A 248 -1.11 -9.97 15.80
CA ASN A 248 -0.24 -11.13 15.73
C ASN A 248 0.63 -11.13 14.46
N ILE A 249 0.09 -10.71 13.31
CA ILE A 249 0.88 -10.52 12.08
C ILE A 249 1.99 -9.50 12.31
N GLN A 250 1.67 -8.36 12.92
CA GLN A 250 2.62 -7.30 13.22
C GLN A 250 3.69 -7.70 14.24
N LEU A 251 3.35 -8.55 15.22
CA LEU A 251 4.33 -9.10 16.15
C LEU A 251 5.34 -10.01 15.44
N ASN A 252 4.88 -10.84 14.51
CA ASN A 252 5.79 -11.66 13.69
C ASN A 252 6.72 -10.78 12.85
N TRP A 253 6.21 -9.65 12.33
CA TRP A 253 7.05 -8.70 11.59
C TRP A 253 8.13 -8.07 12.45
N ILE A 254 7.90 -7.84 13.74
CA ILE A 254 8.94 -7.33 14.64
C ILE A 254 10.10 -8.32 14.70
N ASP A 255 9.80 -9.60 14.89
CA ASP A 255 10.83 -10.63 15.01
C ASP A 255 11.61 -10.75 13.69
N GLU A 256 10.93 -10.75 12.55
CA GLU A 256 11.56 -10.74 11.21
C GLU A 256 12.38 -9.47 10.96
N ALA A 257 11.91 -8.30 11.39
CA ALA A 257 12.53 -7.00 11.11
C ALA A 257 13.85 -6.77 11.87
N PHE A 258 13.99 -7.38 13.04
CA PHE A 258 15.25 -7.37 13.80
C PHE A 258 16.22 -8.49 13.39
N ASP A 259 15.76 -9.45 12.58
CA ASP A 259 16.60 -10.49 11.98
C ASP A 259 17.18 -10.02 10.64
N THR A 260 18.51 -9.87 10.58
CA THR A 260 19.23 -9.39 9.41
C THR A 260 19.37 -10.42 8.30
N GLU A 261 19.12 -11.70 8.57
CA GLU A 261 19.29 -12.77 7.58
C GLU A 261 18.03 -12.98 6.71
N ILE A 262 16.88 -12.46 7.15
CA ILE A 262 15.57 -12.86 6.61
C ILE A 262 14.82 -11.74 5.89
N SER A 263 15.05 -10.45 6.21
CA SER A 263 14.03 -9.43 5.90
C SER A 263 14.46 -8.28 4.98
N GLY A 264 13.55 -7.88 4.08
CA GLY A 264 13.59 -6.58 3.41
C GLY A 264 12.95 -5.45 4.23
N LEU A 265 12.75 -5.67 5.54
CA LEU A 265 12.25 -4.70 6.50
C LEU A 265 13.19 -4.62 7.71
N MET A 266 14.45 -4.23 7.51
CA MET A 266 15.40 -4.10 8.62
C MET A 266 14.93 -3.04 9.62
N MET A 267 15.05 -3.28 10.93
CA MET A 267 14.73 -2.34 12.00
C MET A 267 15.89 -2.23 13.00
N LYS A 268 16.33 -1.00 13.28
CA LYS A 268 17.31 -0.70 14.32
C LYS A 268 16.61 -0.14 15.56
N PRO A 269 17.20 -0.26 16.76
CA PRO A 269 16.64 0.35 17.97
C PRO A 269 16.36 1.85 17.84
N SER A 270 17.22 2.59 17.13
CA SER A 270 17.01 4.02 16.82
C SER A 270 15.77 4.27 15.97
N ASP A 271 15.47 3.38 15.02
CA ASP A 271 14.29 3.49 14.17
C ASP A 271 13.01 3.32 14.99
N VAL A 272 13.05 2.43 16.02
CA VAL A 272 11.93 2.23 16.94
C VAL A 272 11.65 3.49 17.74
N SER A 273 12.69 4.09 18.33
CA SER A 273 12.56 5.33 19.09
C SER A 273 11.97 6.46 18.24
N GLN A 274 12.48 6.65 17.01
CA GLN A 274 11.96 7.65 16.08
C GLN A 274 10.49 7.37 15.72
N ALA A 275 10.13 6.13 15.39
CA ALA A 275 8.77 5.77 15.01
C ALA A 275 7.76 5.92 16.16
N LEU A 276 8.14 5.57 17.39
CA LEU A 276 7.30 5.79 18.59
C LEU A 276 7.04 7.26 18.85
N HIS A 277 8.07 8.11 18.70
CA HIS A 277 7.94 9.55 18.81
C HIS A 277 7.01 10.10 17.72
N SER A 278 7.23 9.74 16.45
CA SER A 278 6.36 10.17 15.35
C SER A 278 4.91 9.69 15.48
N ALA A 279 4.67 8.54 16.13
CA ALA A 279 3.35 8.03 16.43
C ALA A 279 2.70 8.65 17.69
N ASN A 280 3.41 9.53 18.42
CA ASN A 280 3.01 10.05 19.75
C ASN A 280 2.74 8.95 20.80
N LEU A 281 3.42 7.81 20.68
CA LEU A 281 3.30 6.68 21.62
C LEU A 281 4.33 6.77 22.76
N SER A 282 5.44 7.49 22.52
CA SER A 282 6.38 7.86 23.57
C SER A 282 7.21 9.08 23.18
N ASN A 283 7.43 9.98 24.15
CA ASN A 283 8.20 11.20 23.96
C ASN A 283 9.65 11.08 24.46
N SER A 284 10.04 9.97 25.09
CA SER A 284 11.34 9.87 25.78
C SER A 284 12.00 8.49 25.73
N THR A 285 11.45 7.53 24.99
CA THR A 285 12.03 6.18 24.94
C THR A 285 13.17 6.09 23.93
N ASN A 286 14.41 6.02 24.42
CA ASN A 286 15.58 5.65 23.63
C ASN A 286 15.94 4.19 23.92
N PHE A 287 16.09 3.40 22.85
CA PHE A 287 16.52 2.00 22.97
C PHE A 287 17.96 1.84 22.51
N ASP A 288 18.81 1.32 23.39
CA ASP A 288 20.20 0.99 23.05
C ASP A 288 20.37 -0.48 22.63
N ARG A 289 19.33 -1.31 22.83
CA ARG A 289 19.35 -2.76 22.56
C ARG A 289 18.08 -3.22 21.88
N SER A 290 18.21 -4.08 20.87
CA SER A 290 17.08 -4.69 20.15
C SER A 290 16.11 -5.41 21.08
N THR A 291 16.62 -6.17 22.06
CA THR A 291 15.77 -6.89 23.04
C THR A 291 14.86 -5.95 23.82
N SER A 292 15.35 -4.78 24.24
CA SER A 292 14.54 -3.79 24.96
C SER A 292 13.45 -3.19 24.08
N ALA A 293 13.79 -2.88 22.81
CA ALA A 293 12.84 -2.37 21.82
C ALA A 293 11.74 -3.39 21.52
N ILE A 294 12.10 -4.64 21.23
CA ILE A 294 11.16 -5.74 20.96
C ILE A 294 10.22 -5.96 22.15
N ASN A 295 10.76 -6.00 23.37
CA ASN A 295 9.96 -6.19 24.59
C ASN A 295 8.99 -5.03 24.85
N TYR A 296 9.33 -3.81 24.44
CA TYR A 296 8.42 -2.68 24.54
C TYR A 296 7.30 -2.80 23.49
N LEU A 297 7.65 -3.03 22.23
CA LEU A 297 6.67 -3.15 21.14
C LEU A 297 5.66 -4.29 21.36
N ARG A 298 6.09 -5.41 21.94
CA ARG A 298 5.22 -6.54 22.30
C ARG A 298 4.15 -6.20 23.35
N LYS A 299 4.32 -5.11 24.12
CA LYS A 299 3.35 -4.64 25.12
C LYS A 299 2.30 -3.70 24.54
N LEU A 300 2.49 -3.20 23.32
CA LEU A 300 1.49 -2.37 22.65
C LEU A 300 0.25 -3.20 22.30
N ASP A 301 -0.91 -2.55 22.34
CA ASP A 301 -2.14 -3.11 21.80
C ASP A 301 -2.11 -3.09 20.25
N GLY A 302 -3.12 -3.66 19.61
CA GLY A 302 -3.15 -3.78 18.14
C GLY A 302 -3.24 -2.45 17.41
N LEU A 303 -3.85 -1.41 18.01
CA LEU A 303 -4.00 -0.10 17.39
C LEU A 303 -2.73 0.73 17.55
N ASP A 304 -2.13 0.73 18.73
CA ASP A 304 -0.84 1.38 18.99
C ASP A 304 0.27 0.74 18.17
N LEU A 305 0.27 -0.60 18.07
CA LEU A 305 1.21 -1.31 17.22
C LEU A 305 1.02 -0.95 15.74
N SER A 306 -0.23 -0.79 15.30
CA SER A 306 -0.54 -0.32 13.94
C SER A 306 -0.11 1.12 13.69
N ALA A 307 -0.25 2.02 14.68
CA ALA A 307 0.24 3.39 14.61
C ALA A 307 1.77 3.45 14.55
N PHE A 308 2.45 2.64 15.36
CA PHE A 308 3.90 2.46 15.31
C PHE A 308 4.37 2.02 13.92
N PHE A 309 3.78 0.94 13.35
CA PHE A 309 4.16 0.46 12.02
C PHE A 309 3.89 1.50 10.93
N GLY A 310 2.77 2.22 11.01
CA GLY A 310 2.47 3.31 10.09
C GLY A 310 3.55 4.40 10.11
N SER A 311 3.99 4.81 11.29
CA SER A 311 5.08 5.78 11.45
C SER A 311 6.43 5.23 11.00
N PHE A 312 6.79 4.00 11.39
CA PHE A 312 8.05 3.36 10.99
C PHE A 312 8.17 3.25 9.47
N LEU A 313 7.11 2.75 8.80
CA LEU A 313 7.07 2.60 7.35
C LEU A 313 7.16 3.94 6.62
N LYS A 314 6.49 4.97 7.15
CA LYS A 314 6.54 6.33 6.58
C LYS A 314 7.92 6.95 6.71
N GLU A 315 8.51 6.93 7.90
CA GLU A 315 9.82 7.56 8.16
C GLU A 315 10.94 6.85 7.41
N LYS A 316 10.96 5.51 7.47
CA LYS A 316 12.07 4.72 6.93
C LYS A 316 11.95 4.45 5.43
N TYR A 317 10.73 4.19 4.97
CA TYR A 317 10.47 3.73 3.60
C TYR A 317 9.53 4.67 2.83
N SER A 318 9.06 5.79 3.39
CA SER A 318 8.07 6.64 2.71
C SER A 318 6.85 5.86 2.21
N ILE A 319 6.46 4.81 2.95
CA ILE A 319 5.28 3.99 2.70
C ILE A 319 4.18 4.47 3.65
N HIS A 320 3.05 4.86 3.08
CA HIS A 320 1.89 5.35 3.79
C HIS A 320 0.93 4.21 4.10
N GLN A 321 0.65 3.98 5.39
CA GLN A 321 -0.36 3.04 5.83
C GLN A 321 -1.72 3.73 5.94
N ASN A 322 -2.72 3.17 5.28
CA ASN A 322 -4.12 3.51 5.45
C ASN A 322 -4.84 2.34 6.13
N ILE A 323 -5.74 2.63 7.08
CA ILE A 323 -6.52 1.60 7.76
C ILE A 323 -8.01 1.88 7.54
N LEU A 324 -8.72 0.87 7.06
CA LEU A 324 -10.18 0.86 7.05
C LEU A 324 -10.69 0.04 8.23
N PHE A 325 -11.68 0.56 8.95
CA PHE A 325 -12.28 -0.10 10.11
C PHE A 325 -13.68 -0.60 9.76
N GLN A 326 -14.03 -1.81 10.17
CA GLN A 326 -15.41 -2.23 10.26
C GLN A 326 -15.85 -2.13 11.72
N SER A 327 -16.96 -1.44 11.95
CA SER A 327 -17.62 -1.35 13.26
C SER A 327 -18.85 -2.24 13.24
N GLU A 328 -19.19 -2.81 14.39
CA GLU A 328 -20.50 -3.43 14.62
C GLU A 328 -21.66 -2.40 14.60
#